data_AF-I0YKE3-F1
#
_entry.id   AF-I0YKE3-F1
#
_cell.length_a   1.000
_cell.length_b   1.000
_cell.length_c   1.000
_cell.angle_alpha   90.00
_cell.angle_beta   90.00
_cell.angle_gamma   90.00
#
_symmetry.space_group_name_H-M   'P 1'
#
loop_
_entity.id
_entity.type
_entity.pdbx_description
1 polymer ?
#
loop_
_entity_poly.entity_id
_entity_poly.type
_entity_poly.pdbx_seq_one_letter_code
_entity_poly.pdbx_strand_id
1 'polypeptide(L)'
;MLLKRTSFEAVIEGFEADAPAKWPLKGKSLPYVKLQWAMEDCYAQATAQGKDGTAPAKPDPPPFFRSLTEEIRLVDRHFVRTALRILNLNGWTSRLRLGALRAMMCHSAVECERARLAAEVHWCQQYAAINRIALQRLTEQYDRSRCGSAGARFLQAHSEIGLFLRTPLLDELLSLKQLLVGPADASRLDHGMASPRQALLETIHLPGRQVSALGRSSVPATLASKAWDTCSLPAGSHAKSGPLPDIPKSCFAA
;
A
#
# COMPACT_ATOMS: atom_id res chain seq x y z
N MET A 1 6.00 -2.82 -33.56
CA MET A 1 5.44 -1.58 -32.96
C MET A 1 5.58 -1.66 -31.45
N LEU A 2 6.71 -1.18 -30.91
CA LEU A 2 6.95 -1.05 -29.46
C LEU A 2 6.38 0.31 -29.02
N LEU A 3 5.08 0.35 -28.73
CA LEU A 3 4.44 1.51 -28.12
C LEU A 3 5.22 1.90 -26.86
N LYS A 4 5.66 3.16 -26.79
CA LYS A 4 6.43 3.78 -25.70
C LYS A 4 6.01 3.22 -24.33
N ARG A 5 6.72 2.19 -23.85
CA ARG A 5 6.53 1.57 -22.52
C ARG A 5 6.84 2.53 -21.35
N THR A 6 7.28 3.75 -21.65
CA THR A 6 8.03 4.63 -20.75
C THR A 6 7.18 5.59 -19.91
N SER A 7 5.84 5.61 -20.00
CA SER A 7 5.08 6.65 -19.29
C SER A 7 4.80 6.33 -17.82
N PHE A 8 4.53 5.08 -17.46
CA PHE A 8 4.10 4.75 -16.09
C PHE A 8 5.23 4.31 -15.17
N GLU A 9 6.23 3.63 -15.72
CA GLU A 9 7.47 3.31 -14.99
C GLU A 9 8.12 4.60 -14.46
N ALA A 10 8.24 5.62 -15.32
CA ALA A 10 8.73 6.94 -14.94
C ALA A 10 7.87 7.64 -13.86
N VAL A 11 6.57 7.31 -13.76
CA VAL A 11 5.69 7.82 -12.69
C VAL A 11 6.01 7.14 -11.37
N ILE A 12 6.18 5.81 -11.37
CA ILE A 12 6.58 5.07 -10.15
C ILE A 12 7.98 5.52 -9.71
N GLU A 13 8.95 5.56 -10.62
CA GLU A 13 10.31 6.03 -10.32
C GLU A 13 10.31 7.47 -9.81
N GLY A 14 9.53 8.34 -10.45
CA GLY A 14 9.37 9.73 -10.01
C GLY A 14 8.80 9.83 -8.60
N PHE A 15 7.76 9.06 -8.30
CA PHE A 15 7.20 8.97 -6.97
C PHE A 15 8.21 8.49 -5.92
N GLU A 16 8.94 7.42 -6.23
CA GLU A 16 9.95 6.86 -5.33
C GLU A 16 11.13 7.83 -5.12
N ALA A 17 11.49 8.60 -6.16
CA ALA A 17 12.52 9.64 -6.06
C ALA A 17 12.06 10.79 -5.16
N ASP A 18 10.82 11.27 -5.36
CA ASP A 18 10.24 12.40 -4.62
C ASP A 18 9.90 12.02 -3.16
N ALA A 19 9.69 10.73 -2.87
CA ALA A 19 9.37 10.26 -1.54
C ALA A 19 10.54 10.47 -0.55
N PRO A 20 10.26 10.91 0.70
CA PRO A 20 11.30 11.17 1.70
C PRO A 20 12.22 9.96 1.90
N ALA A 21 13.53 10.19 2.02
CA ALA A 21 14.51 9.11 2.12
C ALA A 21 14.25 8.12 3.28
N LYS A 22 13.67 8.60 4.38
CA LYS A 22 13.33 7.81 5.57
C LYS A 22 11.90 7.23 5.54
N TRP A 23 11.19 7.36 4.43
CA TRP A 23 9.79 6.94 4.36
C TRP A 23 9.68 5.41 4.30
N PRO A 24 8.87 4.77 5.15
CA PRO A 24 8.88 3.30 5.33
C PRO A 24 8.50 2.49 4.10
N LEU A 25 7.84 3.10 3.12
CA LEU A 25 7.29 2.45 1.93
C LEU A 25 8.13 2.68 0.68
N LYS A 26 9.23 3.43 0.78
CA LYS A 26 10.12 3.68 -0.35
C LYS A 26 10.69 2.37 -0.90
N GLY A 27 10.54 2.16 -2.21
CA GLY A 27 10.93 0.96 -2.94
C GLY A 27 10.03 -0.26 -2.69
N LYS A 28 8.86 -0.08 -2.07
CA LYS A 28 7.92 -1.17 -1.75
C LYS A 28 6.65 -1.12 -2.58
N SER A 29 6.62 -0.31 -3.63
CA SER A 29 5.53 -0.31 -4.61
C SER A 29 5.51 -1.62 -5.40
N LEU A 30 4.38 -1.94 -6.03
CA LEU A 30 4.25 -3.10 -6.91
C LEU A 30 5.40 -3.09 -7.94
N PRO A 31 6.14 -4.21 -8.09
CA PRO A 31 7.26 -4.29 -9.04
C PRO A 31 6.71 -4.39 -10.47
N TYR A 32 6.21 -3.27 -10.97
CA TYR A 32 5.40 -3.17 -12.19
C TYR A 32 6.11 -3.78 -13.41
N VAL A 33 7.38 -3.43 -13.62
CA VAL A 33 8.19 -3.93 -14.74
C VAL A 33 8.35 -5.45 -14.64
N LYS A 34 8.78 -5.97 -13.48
CA LYS A 34 8.92 -7.42 -13.24
C LYS A 34 7.62 -8.17 -13.53
N LEU A 35 6.47 -7.62 -13.12
CA LEU A 35 5.15 -8.22 -13.36
C LEU A 35 4.75 -8.15 -14.84
N GLN A 36 5.13 -7.11 -15.57
CA GLN A 36 4.94 -7.05 -17.03
C GLN A 36 5.74 -8.14 -17.76
N TRP A 37 7.01 -8.35 -17.40
CA TRP A 37 7.83 -9.43 -17.97
C TRP A 37 7.22 -10.80 -17.66
N ALA A 38 6.82 -11.05 -16.40
CA ALA A 38 6.18 -12.31 -16.02
C ALA A 38 4.89 -12.59 -16.81
N MET A 39 4.13 -11.55 -17.15
CA MET A 39 2.94 -11.65 -17.99
C MET A 39 3.30 -12.03 -19.44
N GLU A 40 4.35 -11.43 -20.00
CA GLU A 40 4.85 -11.72 -21.35
C GLU A 40 5.41 -13.15 -21.46
N ASP A 41 6.12 -13.62 -20.43
CA ASP A 41 6.62 -15.00 -20.36
C ASP A 41 5.45 -16.00 -20.33
N CYS A 42 4.41 -15.72 -19.54
CA CYS A 42 3.19 -16.54 -19.52
C CYS A 42 2.50 -16.57 -20.90
N TYR A 43 2.59 -15.49 -21.67
CA TYR A 43 2.09 -15.44 -23.04
C TYR A 43 2.90 -16.34 -23.98
N ALA A 44 4.24 -16.26 -23.92
CA ALA A 44 5.12 -17.09 -24.73
C ALA A 44 4.89 -18.59 -24.47
N GLN A 45 4.77 -18.98 -23.19
CA GLN A 45 4.54 -20.38 -22.80
C GLN A 45 3.20 -20.92 -23.29
N ALA A 46 2.11 -20.16 -23.15
CA ALA A 46 0.79 -20.60 -23.61
C ALA A 46 0.71 -20.78 -25.13
N THR A 47 1.44 -19.95 -25.89
CA THR A 47 1.50 -20.05 -27.35
C THR A 47 2.26 -21.31 -27.79
N ALA A 48 3.27 -21.73 -27.02
CA ALA A 48 4.02 -22.95 -27.29
C ALA A 48 3.21 -24.24 -27.01
N GLN A 49 2.32 -24.22 -26.00
CA GLN A 49 1.55 -25.41 -25.58
C GLN A 49 0.31 -25.71 -26.43
N GLY A 50 -0.19 -24.75 -27.22
CA GLY A 50 -1.44 -24.88 -27.99
C GLY A 50 -1.45 -25.89 -29.16
N LYS A 51 -0.43 -26.74 -29.30
CA LYS A 51 -0.37 -27.77 -30.37
C LYS A 51 -0.93 -29.13 -29.96
N ASP A 52 -0.99 -29.43 -28.66
CA ASP A 52 -1.48 -30.72 -28.18
C ASP A 52 -2.95 -30.55 -27.76
N GLY A 53 -3.88 -30.95 -28.64
CA GLY A 53 -5.33 -30.72 -28.55
C GLY A 53 -6.08 -31.36 -27.37
N THR A 54 -5.45 -31.47 -26.20
CA THR A 54 -6.05 -31.99 -24.98
C THR A 54 -6.71 -30.85 -24.21
N ALA A 55 -8.03 -30.90 -24.05
CA ALA A 55 -8.77 -29.90 -23.29
C ALA A 55 -8.31 -29.92 -21.81
N PRO A 56 -7.86 -28.78 -21.24
CA PRO A 56 -7.33 -28.76 -19.89
C PRO A 56 -8.45 -28.99 -18.86
N ALA A 57 -8.22 -29.95 -17.95
CA ALA A 57 -9.00 -30.09 -16.72
C ALA A 57 -8.86 -28.81 -15.88
N LYS A 58 -9.99 -28.36 -15.26
CA LYS A 58 -10.20 -27.14 -14.45
C LYS A 58 -9.16 -26.01 -14.61
N PRO A 59 -9.58 -24.81 -15.07
CA PRO A 59 -8.65 -23.72 -15.34
C PRO A 59 -8.03 -23.21 -14.03
N ASP A 60 -6.85 -23.72 -13.71
CA ASP A 60 -5.96 -23.15 -12.72
C ASP A 60 -5.69 -21.68 -13.09
N PRO A 61 -5.65 -20.75 -12.11
CA PRO A 61 -5.32 -19.37 -12.40
C PRO A 61 -3.94 -19.31 -13.06
N PRO A 62 -3.81 -18.56 -14.18
CA PRO A 62 -2.54 -18.38 -14.87
C PRO A 62 -1.41 -18.04 -13.89
N PRO A 63 -0.18 -18.57 -14.08
CA PRO A 63 0.95 -18.34 -13.17
C PRO A 63 1.17 -16.86 -12.83
N PHE A 64 0.98 -15.97 -13.81
CA PHE A 64 0.98 -14.51 -13.63
C PHE A 64 0.09 -14.03 -12.48
N PHE A 65 -1.17 -14.50 -12.39
CA PHE A 65 -2.09 -14.05 -11.34
C PHE A 65 -1.69 -14.55 -9.96
N ARG A 66 -0.97 -15.68 -9.86
CA ARG A 66 -0.40 -16.15 -8.59
C ARG A 66 0.70 -15.20 -8.13
N SER A 67 1.67 -14.89 -8.99
CA SER A 67 2.72 -13.90 -8.68
C SER A 67 2.15 -12.54 -8.35
N LEU A 68 1.15 -12.07 -9.11
CA LEU A 68 0.48 -10.80 -8.85
C LEU A 68 -0.20 -10.80 -7.47
N THR A 69 -0.87 -11.88 -7.08
CA THR A 69 -1.53 -12.00 -5.77
C THR A 69 -0.52 -11.91 -4.62
N GLU A 70 0.63 -12.54 -4.75
CA GLU A 70 1.70 -12.49 -3.74
C GLU A 70 2.24 -11.05 -3.57
N GLU A 71 2.50 -10.36 -4.67
CA GLU A 71 2.99 -8.97 -4.62
C GLU A 71 1.92 -8.01 -4.04
N ILE A 72 0.63 -8.19 -4.37
CA ILE A 72 -0.46 -7.38 -3.77
C ILE A 72 -0.50 -7.58 -2.25
N ARG A 73 -0.36 -8.82 -1.75
CA ARG A 73 -0.33 -9.10 -0.30
C ARG A 73 0.85 -8.41 0.40
N LEU A 74 2.00 -8.32 -0.25
CA LEU A 74 3.15 -7.60 0.29
C LEU A 74 2.85 -6.10 0.39
N VAL A 75 2.30 -5.51 -0.66
CA VAL A 75 1.88 -4.11 -0.70
C VAL A 75 0.82 -3.82 0.38
N ASP A 76 -0.18 -4.69 0.55
CA ASP A 76 -1.18 -4.59 1.61
C ASP A 76 -0.56 -4.59 3.00
N ARG A 77 0.33 -5.55 3.27
CA ARG A 77 1.02 -5.65 4.56
C ARG A 77 1.80 -4.38 4.87
N HIS A 78 2.46 -3.81 3.86
CA HIS A 78 3.22 -2.57 4.01
C HIS A 78 2.30 -1.35 4.21
N PHE A 79 1.25 -1.22 3.41
CA PHE A 79 0.25 -0.17 3.52
C PHE A 79 -0.43 -0.18 4.89
N VAL A 80 -1.02 -1.31 5.30
CA VAL A 80 -1.77 -1.43 6.57
C VAL A 80 -0.87 -1.11 7.76
N ARG A 81 0.35 -1.66 7.80
CA ARG A 81 1.29 -1.37 8.89
C ARG A 81 1.59 0.13 9.00
N THR A 82 1.77 0.80 7.86
CA THR A 82 2.12 2.23 7.83
C THR A 82 0.91 3.10 8.16
N ALA A 83 -0.27 2.78 7.62
CA ALA A 83 -1.51 3.48 7.91
C ALA A 83 -1.86 3.41 9.41
N LEU A 84 -1.81 2.21 10.00
CA LEU A 84 -2.06 2.04 11.44
C LEU A 84 -1.02 2.77 12.30
N ARG A 85 0.26 2.80 11.89
CA ARG A 85 1.27 3.60 12.58
C ARG A 85 0.90 5.08 12.60
N ILE A 86 0.50 5.63 11.46
CA ILE A 86 0.10 7.04 11.32
C ILE A 86 -1.13 7.34 12.20
N LEU A 87 -2.15 6.49 12.17
CA LEU A 87 -3.36 6.65 12.98
C LEU A 87 -3.05 6.57 14.49
N ASN A 88 -2.16 5.68 14.91
CA ASN A 88 -1.72 5.57 16.30
C ASN A 88 -0.93 6.80 16.77
N LEU A 89 -0.08 7.38 15.91
CA LEU A 89 0.62 8.64 16.20
C LEU A 89 -0.37 9.80 16.39
N ASN A 90 -1.46 9.84 15.60
CA ASN A 90 -2.53 10.80 15.81
C ASN A 90 -3.28 10.60 17.14
N GLY A 91 -3.57 9.36 17.51
CA GLY A 91 -4.22 9.04 18.78
C GLY A 91 -3.39 9.49 19.98
N TRP A 92 -2.06 9.30 19.93
CA TRP A 92 -1.13 9.76 20.96
C TRP A 92 -1.05 11.28 21.05
N THR A 93 -0.89 11.97 19.92
CA THR A 93 -0.87 13.43 19.87
C THR A 93 -2.20 14.04 20.34
N SER A 94 -3.33 13.40 20.04
CA SER A 94 -4.65 13.83 20.50
C SER A 94 -4.83 13.67 22.01
N ARG A 95 -4.30 12.61 22.62
CA ARG A 95 -4.32 12.41 24.08
C ARG A 95 -3.42 13.42 24.80
N LEU A 96 -2.25 13.73 24.25
CA LEU A 96 -1.36 14.76 24.79
C LEU A 96 -1.97 16.17 24.73
N ARG A 97 -2.85 16.44 23.76
CA ARG A 97 -3.60 17.70 23.65
C ARG A 97 -4.69 17.89 24.71
N LEU A 98 -5.19 16.81 25.31
CA LEU A 98 -6.23 16.85 26.34
C LEU A 98 -5.65 17.01 27.77
N GLY A 99 -4.32 16.92 27.93
CA GLY A 99 -3.65 17.16 29.21
C GLY A 99 -3.21 18.61 29.41
N ALA A 100 -2.96 18.99 30.68
CA ALA A 100 -2.47 20.30 31.12
C ALA A 100 -1.15 20.76 30.45
N LEU A 101 -0.44 19.87 29.74
CA LEU A 101 0.75 20.17 28.93
C LEU A 101 0.48 21.12 27.75
N ARG A 102 -0.79 21.35 27.37
CA ARG A 102 -1.16 22.32 26.33
C ARG A 102 -0.76 23.76 26.67
N ALA A 103 -0.66 24.11 27.96
CA ALA A 103 -0.22 25.43 28.41
C ALA A 103 1.32 25.60 28.41
N MET A 104 2.08 24.49 28.40
CA MET A 104 3.55 24.51 28.46
C MET A 104 4.24 24.25 27.13
N MET A 105 3.57 23.61 26.16
CA MET A 105 4.20 23.32 24.86
C MET A 105 4.13 24.53 23.93
N CYS A 106 5.29 24.92 23.37
CA CYS A 106 5.39 25.92 22.31
C CYS A 106 4.47 25.55 21.13
N HIS A 107 3.58 26.46 20.76
CA HIS A 107 2.65 26.30 19.64
C HIS A 107 3.35 25.79 18.36
N SER A 108 4.56 26.29 18.10
CA SER A 108 5.42 25.91 16.98
C SER A 108 5.80 24.42 16.93
N ALA A 109 6.03 23.78 18.09
CA ALA A 109 6.38 22.36 18.13
C ALA A 109 5.17 21.48 17.74
N VAL A 110 3.97 21.88 18.17
CA VAL A 110 2.72 21.20 17.82
C VAL A 110 2.41 21.35 16.32
N GLU A 111 2.64 22.53 15.75
CA GLU A 111 2.48 22.78 14.31
C GLU A 111 3.47 21.96 13.47
N CYS A 112 4.74 21.89 13.88
CA CYS A 112 5.75 21.09 13.20
C CYS A 112 5.37 19.60 13.16
N GLU A 113 4.92 19.03 14.29
CA GLU A 113 4.46 17.64 14.34
C GLU A 113 3.19 17.41 13.51
N ARG A 114 2.26 18.38 13.46
CA ARG A 114 1.09 18.30 12.57
C ARG A 114 1.50 18.30 11.11
N ALA A 115 2.39 19.20 10.70
CA ALA A 115 2.87 19.29 9.32
C ALA A 115 3.58 18.00 8.90
N ARG A 116 4.42 17.45 9.78
CA ARG A 116 5.07 16.14 9.57
C ARG A 116 4.05 15.02 9.42
N LEU A 117 3.06 14.93 10.30
CA LEU A 117 2.04 13.89 10.23
C LEU A 117 1.17 14.03 8.97
N ALA A 118 0.84 15.25 8.57
CA ALA A 118 0.11 15.52 7.33
C ALA A 118 0.90 15.07 6.09
N ALA A 119 2.21 15.31 6.09
CA ALA A 119 3.09 14.80 5.03
C ALA A 119 3.12 13.26 5.01
N GLU A 120 3.21 12.59 6.17
CA GLU A 120 3.17 11.12 6.22
C GLU A 120 1.84 10.55 5.68
N VAL A 121 0.71 11.16 6.05
CA VAL A 121 -0.62 10.80 5.53
C VAL A 121 -0.66 10.96 4.01
N HIS A 122 -0.19 12.11 3.50
CA HIS A 122 -0.15 12.41 2.08
C HIS A 122 0.63 11.34 1.28
N TRP A 123 1.86 11.01 1.71
CA TRP A 123 2.67 10.00 1.04
C TRP A 123 2.03 8.60 1.11
N CYS A 124 1.39 8.25 2.23
CA CYS A 124 0.68 6.98 2.36
C CYS A 124 -0.52 6.87 1.38
N GLN A 125 -1.24 7.97 1.15
CA GLN A 125 -2.32 8.02 0.16
C GLN A 125 -1.79 7.92 -1.28
N GLN A 126 -0.71 8.65 -1.60
CA GLN A 126 -0.08 8.59 -2.92
C GLN A 126 0.45 7.18 -3.24
N TYR A 127 1.03 6.50 -2.25
CA TYR A 127 1.42 5.10 -2.37
C TYR A 127 0.24 4.21 -2.76
N ALA A 128 -0.88 4.30 -2.05
CA ALA A 128 -2.08 3.52 -2.33
C ALA A 128 -2.62 3.81 -3.75
N ALA A 129 -2.65 5.08 -4.15
CA ALA A 129 -3.10 5.50 -5.47
C ALA A 129 -2.23 4.93 -6.59
N ILE A 130 -0.89 5.00 -6.48
CA ILE A 130 0.02 4.48 -7.50
C ILE A 130 -0.09 2.96 -7.63
N ASN A 131 -0.14 2.24 -6.51
CA ASN A 131 -0.32 0.79 -6.53
C ASN A 131 -1.66 0.38 -7.14
N ARG A 132 -2.72 1.16 -6.89
CA ARG A 132 -4.04 0.96 -7.53
C ARG A 132 -3.96 1.09 -9.05
N ILE A 133 -3.32 2.15 -9.53
CA ILE A 133 -3.18 2.41 -10.96
C ILE A 133 -2.31 1.34 -11.62
N ALA A 134 -1.21 0.94 -10.96
CA ALA A 134 -0.33 -0.12 -11.41
C ALA A 134 -1.10 -1.44 -11.60
N LEU A 135 -1.90 -1.81 -10.60
CA LEU A 135 -2.71 -3.01 -10.63
C LEU A 135 -3.76 -2.96 -11.76
N GLN A 136 -4.50 -1.85 -11.90
CA GLN A 136 -5.45 -1.67 -13.00
C GLN A 136 -4.76 -1.83 -14.36
N ARG A 137 -3.64 -1.13 -14.58
CA ARG A 137 -2.90 -1.20 -15.84
C ARG A 137 -2.41 -2.61 -16.16
N LEU A 138 -1.87 -3.34 -15.18
CA LEU A 138 -1.43 -4.73 -15.36
C LEU A 138 -2.61 -5.63 -15.78
N THR A 139 -3.75 -5.52 -15.11
CA THR A 139 -4.94 -6.34 -15.44
C THR A 139 -5.57 -5.97 -16.78
N GLU A 140 -5.63 -4.68 -17.12
CA GLU A 140 -6.10 -4.22 -18.44
C GLU A 140 -5.15 -4.60 -19.57
N GLN A 141 -3.84 -4.59 -19.32
CA GLN A 141 -2.85 -5.05 -20.29
C GLN A 141 -3.00 -6.55 -20.52
N TYR A 142 -3.20 -7.34 -19.45
CA TYR A 142 -3.49 -8.77 -19.56
C TYR A 142 -4.75 -9.05 -20.41
N ASP A 143 -5.85 -8.36 -20.12
CA ASP A 143 -7.13 -8.56 -20.83
C ASP A 143 -7.03 -8.16 -22.30
N ARG A 144 -6.31 -7.08 -22.62
CA ARG A 144 -6.01 -6.67 -23.99
C ARG A 144 -5.17 -7.71 -24.73
N SER A 145 -4.17 -8.29 -24.08
CA SER A 145 -3.29 -9.30 -24.68
C SER A 145 -3.95 -10.65 -24.92
N ARG A 146 -5.03 -10.98 -24.17
CA ARG A 146 -5.74 -12.27 -24.28
C ARG A 146 -7.12 -12.18 -24.92
N CYS A 147 -7.55 -10.99 -25.34
CA CYS A 147 -8.92 -10.74 -25.79
C CYS A 147 -9.95 -11.29 -24.79
N GLY A 148 -9.77 -10.97 -23.51
CA GLY A 148 -10.51 -11.60 -22.41
C GLY A 148 -10.98 -10.64 -21.33
N SER A 149 -11.51 -11.21 -20.25
CA SER A 149 -12.00 -10.50 -19.06
C SER A 149 -11.45 -11.13 -17.77
N ALA A 150 -10.32 -11.81 -17.87
CA ALA A 150 -9.72 -12.54 -16.76
C ALA A 150 -9.10 -11.57 -15.74
N GLY A 151 -8.48 -10.48 -16.18
CA GLY A 151 -7.98 -9.40 -15.34
C GLY A 151 -9.12 -8.68 -14.61
N ALA A 152 -10.19 -8.33 -15.31
CA ALA A 152 -11.39 -7.76 -14.70
C ALA A 152 -12.01 -8.71 -13.65
N ARG A 153 -12.15 -10.00 -13.98
CA ARG A 153 -12.62 -11.03 -13.03
C ARG A 153 -11.67 -11.22 -11.86
N PHE A 154 -10.36 -11.12 -12.09
CA PHE A 154 -9.36 -11.17 -11.02
C PHE A 154 -9.58 -10.04 -10.02
N LEU A 155 -9.75 -8.79 -10.46
CA LEU A 155 -10.04 -7.66 -9.57
C LEU A 155 -11.36 -7.81 -8.80
N GLN A 156 -12.40 -8.39 -9.43
CA GLN A 156 -13.66 -8.66 -8.76
C GLN A 156 -13.54 -9.76 -7.70
N ALA A 157 -12.88 -10.87 -8.05
CA ALA A 157 -12.69 -12.01 -7.16
C ALA A 157 -11.77 -11.69 -5.97
N HIS A 158 -10.81 -10.77 -6.16
CA HIS A 158 -9.85 -10.39 -5.14
C HIS A 158 -10.28 -9.14 -4.39
N SER A 159 -11.58 -8.91 -4.18
CA SER A 159 -12.05 -7.77 -3.38
C SER A 159 -11.54 -7.77 -1.93
N GLU A 160 -11.13 -8.93 -1.41
CA GLU A 160 -10.52 -9.09 -0.08
C GLU A 160 -9.01 -8.75 -0.06
N ILE A 161 -8.37 -8.66 -1.21
CA ILE A 161 -6.93 -8.38 -1.37
C ILE A 161 -6.79 -7.04 -2.12
N GLY A 162 -5.78 -6.25 -1.81
CA GLY A 162 -5.73 -4.85 -2.24
C GLY A 162 -6.51 -3.97 -1.25
N LEU A 163 -6.21 -4.12 0.03
CA LEU A 163 -6.65 -3.21 1.08
C LEU A 163 -6.29 -1.75 0.75
N PHE A 164 -5.20 -1.51 0.01
CA PHE A 164 -4.87 -0.18 -0.51
C PHE A 164 -5.85 0.34 -1.60
N LEU A 165 -6.79 -0.47 -2.09
CA LEU A 165 -7.75 -0.06 -3.13
C LEU A 165 -8.99 0.60 -2.55
N ARG A 166 -9.54 0.03 -1.47
CA ARG A 166 -10.86 0.38 -0.92
C ARG A 166 -10.99 -0.03 0.55
N THR A 167 -10.19 0.55 1.43
CA THR A 167 -10.34 0.31 2.88
C THR A 167 -10.90 1.49 3.63
N PRO A 168 -11.64 1.23 4.74
CA PRO A 168 -11.97 2.27 5.71
C PRO A 168 -10.71 2.97 6.23
N LEU A 169 -9.54 2.33 6.19
CA LEU A 169 -8.25 2.97 6.51
C LEU A 169 -7.93 4.15 5.60
N LEU A 170 -8.25 4.11 4.30
CA LEU A 170 -8.06 5.26 3.41
C LEU A 170 -8.99 6.41 3.78
N ASP A 171 -10.24 6.10 4.13
CA ASP A 171 -11.22 7.09 4.56
C ASP A 171 -10.81 7.73 5.90
N GLU A 172 -10.26 6.94 6.83
CA GLU A 172 -9.67 7.43 8.08
C GLU A 172 -8.45 8.30 7.83
N LEU A 173 -7.54 7.91 6.94
CA LEU A 173 -6.40 8.73 6.54
C LEU A 173 -6.84 10.04 5.88
N LEU A 174 -7.89 10.01 5.05
CA LEU A 174 -8.45 11.21 4.43
C LEU A 174 -9.07 12.15 5.47
N SER A 175 -9.84 11.60 6.40
CA SER A 175 -10.43 12.34 7.52
C SER A 175 -9.32 12.97 8.38
N LEU A 176 -8.24 12.22 8.63
CA LEU A 176 -7.07 12.71 9.35
C LEU A 176 -6.38 13.85 8.59
N LYS A 177 -6.20 13.74 7.26
CA LYS A 177 -5.64 14.82 6.44
C LYS A 177 -6.45 16.10 6.59
N GLN A 178 -7.77 16.01 6.49
CA GLN A 178 -8.68 17.16 6.63
C GLN A 178 -8.56 17.81 8.02
N LEU A 179 -8.46 17.01 9.07
CA LEU A 179 -8.27 17.49 10.44
C LEU A 179 -6.89 18.14 10.66
N LEU A 180 -5.85 17.62 10.03
CA LEU A 180 -4.49 18.13 10.20
C LEU A 180 -4.25 19.45 9.48
N VAL A 181 -4.76 19.57 8.26
CA VAL A 181 -4.51 20.72 7.38
C VAL A 181 -5.41 21.92 7.71
N GLY A 182 -6.57 21.72 8.33
CA GLY A 182 -7.49 22.82 8.61
C GLY A 182 -8.07 23.46 7.34
N PRO A 183 -9.22 24.16 7.43
CA PRO A 183 -9.91 24.67 6.25
C PRO A 183 -9.17 25.83 5.56
N ALA A 184 -8.32 26.58 6.28
CA ALA A 184 -7.62 27.75 5.75
C ALA A 184 -6.35 27.39 4.96
N ASP A 185 -5.66 26.29 5.30
CA ASP A 185 -4.41 25.89 4.65
C ASP A 185 -4.59 24.80 3.59
N ALA A 186 -5.78 24.20 3.49
CA ALA A 186 -6.12 23.20 2.48
C ALA A 186 -5.91 23.73 1.06
N SER A 187 -6.31 24.98 0.80
CA SER A 187 -6.13 25.66 -0.48
C SER A 187 -4.66 25.98 -0.80
N ARG A 188 -3.77 26.06 0.20
CA ARG A 188 -2.34 26.34 0.01
C ARG A 188 -1.51 25.09 -0.25
N LEU A 189 -1.82 23.98 0.40
CA LEU A 189 -1.10 22.72 0.23
C LEU A 189 -1.30 22.10 -1.16
N ASP A 190 -2.48 22.26 -1.75
CA ASP A 190 -2.75 21.78 -3.12
C ASP A 190 -1.96 22.57 -4.19
N HIS A 191 -1.54 23.80 -3.91
CA HIS A 191 -0.76 24.61 -4.87
C HIS A 191 0.76 24.52 -4.66
N GLY A 192 1.22 24.24 -3.44
CA GLY A 192 2.66 24.20 -3.11
C GLY A 192 3.34 22.85 -3.35
N MET A 193 2.56 21.76 -3.43
CA MET A 193 3.08 20.39 -3.62
C MET A 193 2.71 19.79 -4.97
N ALA A 194 1.87 20.46 -5.77
CA ALA A 194 1.45 20.02 -7.10
C ALA A 194 2.60 20.06 -8.11
N SER A 195 3.49 19.07 -8.02
CA SER A 195 4.33 18.67 -9.13
C SER A 195 3.43 18.36 -10.33
N PRO A 196 3.81 18.67 -11.58
CA PRO A 196 3.10 18.23 -12.78
C PRO A 196 2.79 16.72 -12.82
N ARG A 197 3.53 15.92 -12.05
CA ARG A 197 3.30 14.48 -11.84
C ARG A 197 2.10 14.17 -10.92
N GLN A 198 1.83 15.02 -9.93
CA GLN A 198 0.66 14.90 -9.04
C GLN A 198 -0.63 15.22 -9.79
N ALA A 199 -0.61 16.24 -10.67
CA ALA A 199 -1.73 16.52 -11.57
C ALA A 199 -2.04 15.32 -12.48
N LEU A 200 -1.06 14.50 -12.81
CA LEU A 200 -1.20 13.26 -13.58
C LEU A 200 -1.88 12.15 -12.77
N LEU A 201 -1.65 12.07 -11.45
CA LEU A 201 -2.36 11.17 -10.55
C LEU A 201 -3.78 11.68 -10.25
N GLU A 202 -3.98 12.99 -10.16
CA GLU A 202 -5.29 13.61 -9.97
C GLU A 202 -6.17 13.55 -11.22
N THR A 203 -5.61 13.64 -12.43
CA THR A 203 -6.32 13.37 -13.69
C THR A 203 -6.65 11.88 -13.87
N ILE A 204 -6.01 10.99 -13.10
CA ILE A 204 -6.44 9.59 -12.96
C ILE A 204 -7.57 9.44 -11.93
N HIS A 205 -8.24 10.54 -11.55
CA HIS A 205 -9.68 10.48 -11.19
C HIS A 205 -10.48 9.99 -12.40
N LEU A 206 -10.38 8.69 -12.69
CA LEU A 206 -11.41 8.02 -13.46
C LEU A 206 -12.71 8.09 -12.65
N PRO A 207 -13.85 8.44 -13.27
CA PRO A 207 -15.13 8.32 -12.62
C PRO A 207 -15.24 6.87 -12.18
N GLY A 208 -15.34 6.66 -10.87
CA GLY A 208 -15.86 5.42 -10.35
C GLY A 208 -17.25 5.29 -10.94
N ARG A 209 -17.37 4.54 -12.05
CA ARG A 209 -18.64 4.04 -12.52
C ARG A 209 -19.16 3.23 -11.35
N GLN A 210 -20.06 3.85 -10.58
CA GLN A 210 -20.78 3.19 -9.52
C GLN A 210 -21.42 1.98 -10.17
N VAL A 211 -20.90 0.79 -9.88
CA VAL A 211 -21.67 -0.44 -10.05
C VAL A 211 -22.65 -0.45 -8.88
N SER A 212 -23.64 0.44 -8.97
CA SER A 212 -24.81 0.45 -8.11
C SER A 212 -25.68 -0.72 -8.54
N ALA A 213 -25.48 -1.88 -7.91
CA ALA A 213 -26.48 -2.92 -7.71
C ALA A 213 -25.83 -4.20 -7.16
N LEU A 214 -25.37 -4.18 -5.90
CA LEU A 214 -25.34 -5.39 -5.08
C LEU A 214 -25.87 -4.98 -3.71
N GLY A 215 -26.98 -5.61 -3.34
CA GLY A 215 -27.86 -5.20 -2.26
C GLY A 215 -27.13 -4.98 -0.94
N ARG A 216 -27.56 -3.92 -0.24
CA ARG A 216 -27.27 -3.70 1.17
C ARG A 216 -27.73 -4.92 1.97
N SER A 217 -26.80 -5.83 2.26
CA SER A 217 -26.94 -6.73 3.40
C SER A 217 -26.28 -6.05 4.58
N SER A 218 -27.11 -5.55 5.50
CA SER A 218 -26.69 -5.05 6.81
C SER A 218 -26.05 -6.20 7.60
N VAL A 219 -24.72 -6.22 7.70
CA VAL A 219 -24.00 -7.08 8.64
C VAL A 219 -23.58 -6.22 9.82
N PRO A 220 -23.89 -6.60 11.07
CA PRO A 220 -23.53 -5.83 12.26
C PRO A 220 -22.03 -5.87 12.53
N ALA A 221 -21.53 -4.79 13.14
CA ALA A 221 -20.12 -4.47 13.41
C ALA A 221 -19.39 -5.41 14.41
N THR A 222 -19.81 -6.66 14.58
CA THR A 222 -19.31 -7.57 15.62
C THR A 222 -18.30 -8.61 15.15
N LEU A 223 -17.93 -8.64 13.87
CA LEU A 223 -16.96 -9.62 13.32
C LEU A 223 -15.52 -9.11 13.20
N ALA A 224 -15.27 -7.82 13.47
CA ALA A 224 -13.90 -7.26 13.43
C ALA A 224 -13.04 -7.67 14.64
N SER A 225 -13.64 -8.18 15.73
CA SER A 225 -12.89 -8.57 16.93
C SER A 225 -12.33 -10.00 16.86
N LYS A 226 -12.87 -10.89 16.02
CA LYS A 226 -12.46 -12.30 15.96
C LYS A 226 -11.28 -12.59 15.00
N ALA A 227 -10.93 -11.65 14.14
CA ALA A 227 -9.80 -11.81 13.21
C ALA A 227 -8.43 -11.42 13.82
N TRP A 228 -8.41 -10.85 15.02
CA TRP A 228 -7.18 -10.34 15.66
C TRP A 228 -6.50 -11.37 16.57
N ASP A 229 -7.18 -12.44 16.96
CA ASP A 229 -6.65 -13.43 17.93
C ASP A 229 -5.77 -14.53 17.30
N THR A 230 -5.73 -14.66 15.98
CA THR A 230 -5.02 -15.77 15.30
C THR A 230 -3.55 -15.47 14.97
N CYS A 231 -3.00 -14.35 15.45
CA CYS A 231 -1.57 -14.04 15.36
C CYS A 231 -0.84 -14.23 16.71
N SER A 232 -1.15 -15.31 17.42
CA SER A 232 -0.33 -15.77 18.54
C SER A 232 0.80 -16.65 18.00
N LEU A 233 2.03 -16.13 18.01
CA LEU A 233 3.25 -16.91 17.79
C LEU A 233 3.35 -18.05 18.83
N PRO A 234 3.83 -19.26 18.46
CA PRO A 234 4.05 -20.30 19.45
C PRO A 234 5.16 -19.87 20.42
N ALA A 235 4.87 -20.01 21.72
CA ALA A 235 5.84 -19.86 22.79
C ALA A 235 6.97 -20.89 22.63
N GLY A 236 8.13 -20.42 22.17
CA GLY A 236 9.35 -21.19 22.06
C GLY A 236 9.99 -21.43 23.42
N SER A 237 9.94 -22.68 23.83
CA SER A 237 10.75 -23.41 24.81
C SER A 237 12.14 -22.85 25.17
N HIS A 238 12.38 -22.74 26.48
CA HIS A 238 13.64 -22.86 27.23
C HIS A 238 14.95 -22.96 26.43
N ALA A 239 15.73 -21.87 26.42
CA ALA A 239 17.16 -21.92 26.18
C ALA A 239 17.91 -22.04 27.52
N LYS A 240 18.69 -23.11 27.66
CA LYS A 240 19.66 -23.34 28.75
C LYS A 240 20.67 -22.19 28.82
N SER A 241 20.78 -21.58 29.99
CA SER A 241 21.87 -20.66 30.36
C SER A 241 23.20 -21.41 30.36
N GLY A 242 24.06 -21.11 29.38
CA GLY A 242 25.49 -21.45 29.44
C GLY A 242 26.26 -20.40 30.25
N PRO A 243 27.37 -20.77 30.91
CA PRO A 243 28.17 -19.83 31.70
C PRO A 243 28.88 -18.81 30.81
N LEU A 244 29.00 -17.57 31.33
CA LEU A 244 29.77 -16.48 30.72
C LEU A 244 31.26 -16.85 30.61
N PRO A 245 31.95 -16.46 29.51
CA PRO A 245 33.41 -16.53 29.45
C PRO A 245 34.06 -15.44 30.33
N ASP A 246 35.14 -15.82 31.03
CA ASP A 246 35.96 -14.95 31.85
C ASP A 246 36.64 -13.85 31.01
N ILE A 247 36.46 -12.59 31.43
CA ILE A 247 37.15 -11.44 30.86
C ILE A 247 38.48 -11.25 31.61
N PRO A 248 39.65 -11.29 30.94
CA PRO A 248 40.92 -11.05 31.60
C PRO A 248 41.04 -9.59 32.08
N LYS A 249 41.31 -9.43 33.37
CA LYS A 249 41.64 -8.14 34.01
C LYS A 249 43.07 -7.73 33.63
N SER A 250 43.26 -7.15 32.45
CA SER A 250 44.51 -6.49 32.10
C SER A 250 44.27 -5.25 31.25
N CYS A 251 43.42 -4.34 31.73
CA CYS A 251 43.30 -2.97 31.21
C CYS A 251 43.02 -1.99 32.36
N PHE A 252 43.83 -2.03 33.42
CA PHE A 252 43.97 -0.91 34.36
C PHE A 252 45.35 -1.00 35.00
N ALA A 253 46.35 -0.42 34.34
CA ALA A 253 47.57 0.07 34.96
C ALA A 253 48.23 1.12 34.07
N ALA A 254 48.45 2.29 34.67
CA ALA A 254 49.14 3.51 34.22
C ALA A 254 48.42 4.37 33.16
#